data_AF-A0A510G6X3-F1
#
_entry.id   AF-A0A510G6X3-F1
#
_cell.length_a   1.000
_cell.length_b   1.000
_cell.length_c   1.000
_cell.angle_alpha   90.00
_cell.angle_beta   90.00
_cell.angle_gamma   90.00
#
_symmetry.space_group_name_H-M   'P 1'
#
loop_
_entity.id
_entity.type
_entity.pdbx_description
1 polymer ?
#
loop_
_entity_poly.entity_id
_entity_poly.type
_entity_poly.pdbx_seq_one_letter_code
_entity_poly.pdbx_strand_id
1 'polypeptide(L)'
;MNNNSHNNPDNTMPLAVIITVHYDNNSAFNKNRGYFKANKQQLLNGYKVIEIDDIASPRDIENILKDIPPDKIVFFWLRGHGEAKSIRFSEQNYLLSQEVEEIFHWLPNKLQAKAILYLESCSTGSLENDFYNNIQFSFAKLTKP
;
A
#
# COMPACT_ATOMS: atom_id res chain seq x y z
N MET A 1 35.85 -7.45 26.43
CA MET A 1 35.53 -7.63 24.99
C MET A 1 34.42 -8.66 24.89
N ASN A 2 33.21 -8.25 24.51
CA ASN A 2 32.19 -9.13 23.92
C ASN A 2 31.06 -8.25 23.35
N ASN A 3 31.25 -7.77 22.13
CA ASN A 3 30.18 -7.19 21.32
C ASN A 3 29.57 -8.30 20.49
N ASN A 4 28.64 -9.07 21.06
CA ASN A 4 27.70 -9.84 20.27
C ASN A 4 26.62 -8.88 19.75
N SER A 5 26.95 -8.16 18.68
CA SER A 5 25.94 -7.60 17.79
C SER A 5 25.27 -8.79 17.11
N HIS A 6 24.20 -9.29 17.72
CA HIS A 6 23.21 -10.08 17.00
C HIS A 6 22.68 -9.20 15.87
N ASN A 7 23.22 -9.41 14.67
CA ASN A 7 22.58 -8.95 13.45
C ASN A 7 21.24 -9.69 13.36
N ASN A 8 20.20 -9.07 13.90
CA ASN A 8 18.84 -9.54 13.76
C ASN A 8 18.56 -9.53 12.24
N PRO A 9 18.39 -10.69 11.57
CA PRO A 9 18.17 -10.75 10.12
C PRO A 9 16.95 -9.91 9.69
N ASP A 10 16.06 -9.64 10.64
CA ASP A 10 14.90 -8.77 10.52
C ASP A 10 15.24 -7.30 10.19
N ASN A 11 16.48 -6.86 10.49
CA ASN A 11 16.94 -5.50 10.19
C ASN A 11 17.53 -5.34 8.78
N THR A 12 17.74 -6.40 8.01
CA THR A 12 18.27 -6.31 6.63
C THR A 12 17.23 -6.61 5.56
N MET A 13 16.11 -7.24 5.90
CA MET A 13 15.03 -7.49 4.95
C MET A 13 14.39 -6.18 4.45
N PRO A 14 14.00 -6.11 3.17
CA PRO A 14 13.20 -5.01 2.67
C PRO A 14 11.83 -5.01 3.36
N LEU A 15 11.21 -3.83 3.41
CA LEU A 15 9.93 -3.62 4.08
C LEU A 15 8.79 -3.67 3.07
N ALA A 16 7.68 -4.32 3.43
CA ALA A 16 6.42 -4.18 2.73
C ALA A 16 5.40 -3.57 3.68
N VAL A 17 4.78 -2.46 3.28
CA VAL A 17 3.73 -1.79 4.05
C VAL A 17 2.42 -1.99 3.31
N ILE A 18 1.49 -2.69 3.94
CA ILE A 18 0.15 -2.96 3.42
C ILE A 18 -0.83 -2.08 4.18
N ILE A 19 -1.54 -1.22 3.45
CA ILE A 19 -2.51 -0.28 3.99
C ILE A 19 -3.90 -0.67 3.47
N THR A 20 -4.76 -1.13 4.37
CA THR A 20 -6.15 -1.47 4.07
C THR A 20 -7.10 -0.38 4.50
N VAL A 21 -7.82 0.16 3.52
CA VAL A 21 -8.85 1.19 3.71
C VAL A 21 -10.22 0.51 3.73
N HIS A 22 -10.92 0.58 4.86
CA HIS A 22 -12.28 0.09 5.02
C HIS A 22 -13.24 1.28 5.01
N TYR A 23 -13.90 1.51 3.87
CA TYR A 23 -14.91 2.56 3.75
C TYR A 23 -16.22 2.19 4.48
N ASP A 24 -16.58 0.91 4.48
CA ASP A 24 -17.73 0.33 5.16
C ASP A 24 -17.32 -0.99 5.84
N ASN A 25 -18.12 -1.48 6.80
CA ASN A 25 -17.91 -2.79 7.47
C ASN A 25 -18.07 -4.00 6.51
N ASN A 26 -17.98 -3.78 5.20
CA ASN A 26 -18.23 -4.79 4.20
C ASN A 26 -17.09 -5.80 4.16
N SER A 27 -17.48 -7.05 3.98
CA SER A 27 -16.56 -8.20 3.94
C SER A 27 -15.62 -8.23 2.71
N ALA A 28 -15.69 -7.23 1.84
CA ALA A 28 -14.98 -7.17 0.56
C ALA A 28 -13.44 -7.19 0.73
N PHE A 29 -12.91 -6.62 1.81
CA PHE A 29 -11.48 -6.59 2.13
C PHE A 29 -11.09 -7.55 3.26
N ASN A 30 -11.79 -8.68 3.39
CA ASN A 30 -11.43 -9.69 4.39
C ASN A 30 -10.00 -10.22 4.20
N LYS A 31 -9.12 -9.88 5.13
CA LYS A 31 -7.69 -10.24 5.13
C LYS A 31 -7.38 -11.74 5.12
N ASN A 32 -8.36 -12.59 5.42
CA ASN A 32 -8.19 -14.03 5.51
C ASN A 32 -8.68 -14.81 4.28
N ARG A 33 -9.13 -14.14 3.21
CA ARG A 33 -9.75 -14.79 2.05
C ARG A 33 -9.08 -14.45 0.73
N GLY A 34 -9.29 -15.34 -0.24
CA GLY A 34 -9.00 -15.13 -1.66
C GLY A 34 -7.53 -14.87 -2.00
N TYR A 35 -7.33 -14.12 -3.09
CA TYR A 35 -6.02 -13.79 -3.65
C TYR A 35 -5.14 -12.95 -2.72
N PHE A 36 -5.75 -12.14 -1.83
CA PHE A 36 -4.98 -11.34 -0.88
C PHE A 36 -4.11 -12.21 0.03
N LYS A 37 -4.70 -13.25 0.65
CA LYS A 37 -3.96 -14.16 1.55
C LYS A 37 -2.80 -14.82 0.81
N ALA A 38 -3.01 -15.26 -0.43
CA ALA A 38 -1.96 -15.89 -1.24
C ALA A 38 -0.83 -14.91 -1.59
N ASN A 39 -1.17 -13.72 -2.07
CA ASN A 39 -0.21 -12.68 -2.44
C ASN A 39 0.59 -12.17 -1.23
N LYS A 40 -0.06 -12.01 -0.07
CA LYS A 40 0.61 -11.66 1.18
C LYS A 40 1.61 -12.73 1.60
N GLN A 41 1.26 -14.02 1.50
CA GLN A 41 2.20 -15.11 1.81
C GLN A 41 3.43 -15.09 0.89
N GLN A 42 3.27 -14.68 -0.37
CA GLN A 42 4.42 -14.50 -1.27
C GLN A 42 5.30 -13.31 -0.84
N LEU A 43 4.71 -12.19 -0.40
CA LEU A 43 5.48 -11.06 0.12
C LEU A 43 6.29 -11.44 1.37
N LEU A 44 5.72 -12.23 2.28
CA LEU A 44 6.41 -12.68 3.50
C LEU A 44 7.69 -13.47 3.23
N ASN A 45 7.84 -14.07 2.04
CA ASN A 45 9.07 -14.80 1.67
C ASN A 45 10.26 -13.87 1.34
N GLY A 46 10.00 -12.59 1.09
CA GLY A 46 11.04 -11.62 0.67
C GLY A 46 11.04 -10.33 1.49
N TYR A 47 9.98 -10.03 2.23
CA TYR A 47 9.78 -8.77 2.92
C TYR A 47 9.38 -8.98 4.38
N LYS A 48 9.82 -8.05 5.22
CA LYS A 48 9.16 -7.81 6.51
C LYS A 48 7.87 -7.04 6.25
N VAL A 49 6.73 -7.63 6.59
CA VAL A 49 5.40 -7.02 6.31
C VAL A 49 4.90 -6.26 7.54
N ILE A 50 4.48 -5.02 7.33
CA ILE A 50 3.69 -4.21 8.27
C ILE A 50 2.30 -4.05 7.66
N GLU A 51 1.27 -4.36 8.44
CA GLU A 51 -0.13 -4.18 8.06
C GLU A 51 -0.77 -3.08 8.88
N ILE A 52 -1.48 -2.19 8.19
CA ILE A 52 -2.20 -1.08 8.78
C ILE A 52 -3.60 -1.11 8.20
N ASP A 53 -4.58 -1.26 9.08
CA ASP A 53 -5.99 -1.30 8.73
C ASP A 53 -6.67 -0.01 9.24
N ASP A 54 -7.80 0.35 8.64
CA ASP A 54 -8.74 1.37 9.16
C ASP A 54 -8.22 2.82 9.21
N ILE A 55 -7.44 3.22 8.20
CA ILE A 55 -7.06 4.63 8.06
C ILE A 55 -8.21 5.50 7.54
N ALA A 56 -8.37 6.70 8.10
CA ALA A 56 -9.54 7.56 7.86
C ALA A 56 -9.31 8.57 6.74
N SER A 57 -8.05 8.93 6.46
CA SER A 57 -7.69 9.96 5.48
C SER A 57 -6.41 9.59 4.73
N PRO A 58 -6.25 10.03 3.45
CA PRO A 58 -4.98 9.94 2.74
C PRO A 58 -3.81 10.57 3.51
N ARG A 59 -4.05 11.61 4.32
CA ARG A 59 -3.00 12.25 5.13
C ARG A 59 -2.44 11.34 6.23
N ASP A 60 -3.18 10.33 6.65
CA ASP A 60 -2.68 9.36 7.63
C ASP A 60 -1.55 8.52 7.02
N ILE A 61 -1.60 8.28 5.69
CA ILE A 61 -0.52 7.62 4.96
C ILE A 61 0.76 8.43 5.08
N GLU A 62 0.72 9.75 4.90
CA GLU A 62 1.91 10.61 5.02
C GLU A 62 2.64 10.38 6.35
N ASN A 63 1.90 10.30 7.46
CA ASN A 63 2.49 10.07 8.79
C ASN A 63 3.13 8.68 8.90
N ILE A 64 2.45 7.65 8.39
CA ILE A 64 2.99 6.28 8.33
C ILE A 64 4.30 6.24 7.53
N LEU A 65 4.35 6.96 6.41
CA LEU A 65 5.49 6.95 5.50
C LEU A 65 6.73 7.64 6.07
N LYS A 66 6.54 8.66 6.91
CA LYS A 66 7.65 9.39 7.56
C LYS A 66 8.43 8.54 8.55
N ASP A 67 7.79 7.58 9.19
CA ASP A 67 8.42 6.72 10.21
C ASP A 67 9.23 5.56 9.62
N ILE A 68 9.22 5.41 8.28
CA ILE A 68 9.92 4.32 7.60
C ILE A 68 11.42 4.65 7.51
N PRO A 69 12.32 3.73 7.96
CA PRO A 69 13.74 3.96 7.90
C PRO A 69 14.23 4.23 6.46
N PRO A 70 15.02 5.29 6.23
CA PRO A 70 15.37 5.78 4.89
C PRO A 70 16.31 4.87 4.11
N ASP A 71 16.83 3.81 4.73
CA ASP A 71 17.73 2.81 4.16
C ASP A 71 17.00 1.52 3.70
N LYS A 72 15.70 1.37 3.99
CA LYS A 72 14.91 0.20 3.61
C LYS A 72 14.38 0.29 2.18
N ILE A 73 14.43 -0.79 1.41
CA ILE A 73 13.61 -0.87 0.18
C ILE A 73 12.16 -1.09 0.61
N VAL A 74 11.22 -0.35 0.02
CA VAL A 74 9.81 -0.42 0.44
C VAL A 74 8.87 -0.79 -0.70
N PHE A 75 8.08 -1.83 -0.47
CA PHE A 75 6.90 -2.17 -1.26
C PHE A 75 5.66 -1.63 -0.55
N PHE A 76 4.94 -0.69 -1.15
CA PHE A 76 3.69 -0.15 -0.66
C PHE A 76 2.53 -0.81 -1.36
N TRP A 77 1.59 -1.34 -0.59
CA TRP A 77 0.35 -1.89 -1.09
C TRP A 77 -0.81 -1.14 -0.47
N LEU A 78 -1.40 -0.24 -1.24
CA LEU A 78 -2.63 0.43 -0.85
C LEU A 78 -3.81 -0.33 -1.43
N ARG A 79 -4.72 -0.76 -0.57
CA ARG A 79 -5.92 -1.51 -0.94
C ARG A 79 -7.15 -0.83 -0.36
N GLY A 80 -8.20 -0.69 -1.17
CA GLY A 80 -9.43 -0.04 -0.73
C GLY A 80 -10.49 -0.03 -1.82
N HIS A 81 -11.70 0.38 -1.43
CA HIS A 81 -12.77 0.60 -2.39
C HIS A 81 -12.36 1.71 -3.35
N GLY A 82 -12.31 1.39 -4.64
CA GLY A 82 -12.06 2.40 -5.65
C GLY A 82 -13.35 2.89 -6.28
N GLU A 83 -13.30 4.14 -6.72
CA GLU A 83 -14.31 4.84 -7.49
C GLU A 83 -13.65 5.48 -8.72
N ALA A 84 -14.45 6.09 -9.60
CA ALA A 84 -13.94 6.75 -10.79
C ALA A 84 -12.78 7.71 -10.46
N LYS A 85 -11.56 7.31 -10.83
CA LYS A 85 -10.31 8.04 -10.62
C LYS A 85 -9.91 8.25 -9.15
N SER A 86 -10.38 7.44 -8.20
CA SER A 86 -10.02 7.59 -6.79
C SER A 86 -10.08 6.29 -5.97
N ILE A 87 -9.43 6.29 -4.81
CA ILE A 87 -9.65 5.32 -3.72
C ILE A 87 -10.39 6.05 -2.61
N ARG A 88 -11.50 5.47 -2.14
CA ARG A 88 -12.37 6.05 -1.12
C ARG A 88 -11.94 5.63 0.28
N PHE A 89 -11.78 6.61 1.16
CA PHE A 89 -11.42 6.42 2.57
C PHE A 89 -12.63 6.67 3.47
N SER A 90 -13.38 7.74 3.20
CA SER A 90 -14.64 8.04 3.85
C SER A 90 -15.60 8.73 2.87
N GLU A 91 -16.78 9.16 3.31
CA GLU A 91 -17.68 9.96 2.48
C GLU A 91 -17.07 11.30 2.04
N GLN A 92 -16.15 11.85 2.82
CA GLN A 92 -15.52 13.16 2.58
C GLN A 92 -14.03 13.05 2.23
N ASN A 93 -13.43 11.85 2.29
CA ASN A 93 -12.00 11.65 2.05
C ASN A 93 -11.77 10.64 0.92
N TYR A 94 -11.01 11.09 -0.08
CA TYR A 94 -10.65 10.31 -1.27
C TYR A 94 -9.18 10.56 -1.58
N LEU A 95 -8.49 9.54 -2.06
CA LEU A 95 -7.20 9.68 -2.75
C LEU A 95 -7.47 9.70 -4.24
N LEU A 96 -7.27 10.84 -4.89
CA LEU A 96 -7.45 10.95 -6.34
C LEU A 96 -6.26 10.35 -7.07
N SER A 97 -6.50 9.79 -8.27
CA SER A 97 -5.46 9.23 -9.14
C SER A 97 -4.33 10.21 -9.45
N GLN A 98 -4.64 11.51 -9.57
CA GLN A 98 -3.64 12.57 -9.78
C GLN A 98 -2.77 12.84 -8.53
N GLU A 99 -3.26 12.49 -7.34
CA GLU A 99 -2.56 12.66 -6.06
C GLU A 99 -1.69 11.44 -5.70
N VAL A 100 -1.75 10.36 -6.48
CA VAL A 100 -0.95 9.15 -6.25
C VAL A 100 0.54 9.44 -6.33
N GLU A 101 0.96 10.38 -7.20
CA GLU A 101 2.36 10.81 -7.26
C GLU A 101 2.80 11.54 -5.98
N GLU A 102 1.89 12.21 -5.29
CA GLU A 102 2.19 12.89 -4.01
C GLU A 102 2.56 11.89 -2.91
N ILE A 103 2.00 10.67 -2.94
CA ILE A 103 2.39 9.60 -2.03
C ILE A 103 3.88 9.30 -2.12
N PHE A 104 4.46 9.33 -3.34
CA PHE A 104 5.90 9.15 -3.51
C PHE A 104 6.68 10.31 -2.89
N HIS A 105 6.16 11.52 -2.97
CA HIS A 105 6.81 12.69 -2.36
C HIS A 105 6.75 12.68 -0.82
N TRP A 106 5.81 11.97 -0.22
CA TRP A 106 5.76 11.76 1.23
C TRP A 106 6.83 10.79 1.73
N LEU A 107 7.39 9.95 0.85
CA LEU A 107 8.48 9.06 1.21
C LEU A 107 9.78 9.86 1.45
N PRO A 108 10.63 9.40 2.39
CA PRO A 108 11.99 9.89 2.51
C PRO A 108 12.71 9.90 1.15
N ASN A 109 13.41 10.99 0.83
CA ASN A 109 14.00 11.22 -0.51
C ASN A 109 14.78 10.02 -1.09
N LYS A 110 15.50 9.28 -0.24
CA LYS A 110 16.27 8.09 -0.66
C LYS A 110 15.40 6.92 -1.13
N LEU A 111 14.15 6.87 -0.69
CA LEU A 111 13.19 5.81 -1.00
C LEU A 111 12.39 6.09 -2.25
N GLN A 112 12.23 7.36 -2.65
CA GLN A 112 11.44 7.74 -3.84
C GLN A 112 11.92 7.04 -5.14
N ALA A 113 13.21 6.73 -5.26
CA ALA A 113 13.77 6.05 -6.42
C ALA A 113 13.70 4.51 -6.36
N LYS A 114 13.33 3.95 -5.21
CA LYS A 114 13.39 2.50 -4.92
C LYS A 114 12.04 1.92 -4.52
N ALA A 115 11.09 2.77 -4.15
CA ALA A 115 9.77 2.35 -3.72
C ALA A 115 8.97 1.78 -4.90
N ILE A 116 8.13 0.79 -4.58
CA ILE A 116 7.15 0.24 -5.49
C ILE A 116 5.79 0.52 -4.86
N LEU A 117 4.86 1.11 -5.60
CA LEU A 117 3.48 1.29 -5.16
C LEU A 117 2.57 0.35 -5.96
N TYR A 118 1.80 -0.45 -5.23
CA TYR A 118 0.78 -1.32 -5.75
C TYR A 118 -0.58 -0.83 -5.24
N LEU A 119 -1.42 -0.42 -6.18
CA LEU A 119 -2.79 0.03 -5.89
C LEU A 119 -3.75 -1.11 -6.24
N GLU A 120 -4.52 -1.55 -5.25
CA GLU A 120 -5.57 -2.54 -5.41
C GLU A 120 -6.94 -1.93 -5.10
N SER A 121 -7.65 -1.56 -6.15
CA SER A 121 -8.95 -0.92 -6.07
C SER A 121 -9.72 -1.10 -7.37
N CYS A 122 -11.04 -1.15 -7.31
CA CYS A 122 -11.90 -1.16 -8.52
C CYS A 122 -11.92 0.24 -9.16
N SER A 123 -12.02 0.36 -10.49
CA SER A 123 -11.93 1.67 -11.14
C SER A 123 -13.22 2.52 -11.08
N THR A 124 -14.36 1.93 -10.74
CA THR A 124 -15.68 2.59 -10.87
C THR A 124 -16.60 2.46 -9.67
N GLY A 125 -16.28 1.61 -8.68
CA GLY A 125 -17.21 1.27 -7.61
C GLY A 125 -18.40 0.47 -8.16
N SER A 126 -18.50 -0.82 -7.78
CA SER A 126 -19.52 -1.76 -8.24
C SER A 126 -19.47 -2.15 -9.73
N LEU A 127 -19.68 -3.43 -10.00
CA LEU A 127 -19.69 -4.06 -11.34
C LEU A 127 -21.02 -3.79 -12.09
N GLU A 128 -21.58 -2.59 -11.99
CA GLU A 128 -22.76 -2.26 -12.79
C GLU A 128 -22.33 -2.05 -14.25
N ASN A 129 -22.37 -3.14 -15.02
CA ASN A 129 -22.39 -3.22 -16.49
C ASN A 129 -21.07 -3.22 -17.29
N ASP A 130 -19.87 -3.21 -16.70
CA ASP A 130 -18.62 -3.27 -17.49
C ASP A 130 -17.41 -3.91 -16.78
N PHE A 131 -17.35 -5.25 -16.76
CA PHE A 131 -16.30 -6.02 -16.09
C PHE A 131 -14.86 -5.61 -16.47
N TYR A 132 -14.60 -5.30 -17.75
CA TYR A 132 -13.23 -5.06 -18.23
C TYR A 132 -12.75 -3.63 -17.97
N ASN A 133 -13.64 -2.64 -17.98
CA ASN A 133 -13.28 -1.26 -17.61
C ASN A 133 -13.26 -1.05 -16.09
N ASN A 134 -13.93 -1.91 -15.31
CA ASN A 134 -14.09 -1.79 -13.86
C ASN A 134 -12.89 -2.34 -13.03
N ILE A 135 -11.99 -3.08 -13.67
CA ILE A 135 -10.80 -3.66 -13.02
C ILE A 135 -9.57 -2.81 -13.38
N GLN A 136 -9.04 -2.08 -12.40
CA GLN A 136 -7.75 -1.41 -12.54
C GLN A 136 -6.74 -2.03 -11.59
N PHE A 137 -5.89 -2.91 -12.13
CA PHE A 137 -4.63 -3.27 -11.48
C PHE A 137 -3.58 -2.26 -11.94
N SER A 138 -3.37 -1.20 -11.15
CA SER A 138 -2.25 -0.29 -11.40
C SER A 138 -1.00 -0.82 -10.71
N PHE A 139 -0.22 -1.61 -11.44
CA PHE A 139 1.17 -1.88 -11.07
C PHE A 139 2.01 -0.70 -11.58
N ALA A 140 2.22 0.29 -10.72
CA ALA A 140 3.03 1.45 -11.07
C ALA A 140 4.36 1.36 -10.31
N LYS A 141 5.41 0.88 -10.98
CA LYS A 141 6.77 1.13 -10.54
C LYS A 141 7.11 2.58 -10.91
N LEU A 142 6.67 3.53 -10.10
CA LEU A 142 7.07 4.93 -10.25
C LEU A 142 8.45 5.07 -9.61
N THR A 143 9.48 4.96 -10.45
CA THR A 143 10.83 5.38 -10.10
C THR A 143 11.03 6.78 -10.66
N LYS A 144 11.52 7.72 -9.84
CA LYS A 144 12.06 8.97 -10.38
C LYS A 144 13.10 8.63 -11.48
N PRO A 145 13.01 9.22 -12.69
CA PRO A 145 14.03 9.06 -13.71
C PRO A 145 15.39 9.55 -13.24
#